data_AF-A0A4Q7BHB6-F1
#
_entry.id   AF-A0A4Q7BHB6-F1
#
_cell.length_a   1.000
_cell.length_b   1.000
_cell.length_c   1.000
_cell.angle_alpha   90.00
_cell.angle_beta   90.00
_cell.angle_gamma   90.00
#
_symmetry.space_group_name_H-M   'P 1'
#
loop_
_entity.id
_entity.type
_entity.pdbx_description
1 polymer ?
#
loop_
_entity_poly.entity_id
_entity_poly.type
_entity_poly.pdbx_seq_one_letter_code
_entity_poly.pdbx_strand_id
1 'polypeptide(L)' 'MVIEGGLLMLTCRQATQLLSERLDRPLLFLEQADLQIHLLACRSCRRYGKQVKTLSQLAKEFKNFDEGK' A
#
# COMPACT_ATOMS: atom_id res chain seq x y z
N MET A 1 -6.14 15.31 -5.59
CA MET A 1 -5.94 15.86 -4.24
C MET A 1 -7.20 15.59 -3.43
N VAL A 2 -7.35 14.38 -2.89
CA VAL A 2 -8.48 14.01 -2.03
C VAL A 2 -8.00 13.00 -0.99
N ILE A 3 -7.31 13.52 0.02
CA ILE A 3 -7.29 12.93 1.34
C ILE A 3 -7.78 14.06 2.25
N GLU A 4 -9.10 14.25 2.35
CA GLU A 4 -9.66 15.03 3.44
C GLU A 4 -9.54 14.20 4.72
N GLY A 5 -8.58 14.56 5.56
CA GLY A 5 -8.30 13.89 6.83
C GLY A 5 -6.84 14.09 7.23
N GLY A 6 -6.56 15.16 7.99
CA GLY A 6 -5.22 15.46 8.47
C GLY A 6 -4.68 14.42 9.46
N LEU A 7 -3.36 14.18 9.40
CA LEU A 7 -2.37 13.59 10.32
C LEU A 7 -2.70 12.34 11.19
N LEU A 8 -3.97 11.94 11.34
CA LEU A 8 -4.41 10.95 12.35
C LEU A 8 -5.61 10.08 11.92
N MET A 9 -6.31 10.40 10.83
CA MET A 9 -7.62 9.79 10.53
C MET A 9 -7.70 9.11 9.16
N LEU A 10 -6.67 8.34 8.77
CA LEU A 10 -6.90 7.37 7.69
C LEU A 10 -7.91 6.33 8.17
N THR A 11 -9.02 6.24 7.46
CA THR A 11 -9.90 5.08 7.54
C THR A 11 -9.18 3.85 6.99
N CYS A 12 -9.60 2.64 7.40
CA CYS A 12 -9.08 1.41 6.81
C CYS A 12 -9.20 1.42 5.27
N ARG A 13 -10.28 2.00 4.73
CA ARG A 13 -10.49 2.13 3.27
C ARG A 13 -9.40 2.98 2.61
N GLN A 14 -9.14 4.18 3.14
CA GLN A 14 -8.08 5.06 2.64
C GLN A 14 -6.70 4.42 2.79
N ALA A 15 -6.44 3.75 3.91
CA ALA A 15 -5.18 3.02 4.12
C ALA A 15 -4.99 1.89 3.10
N THR A 16 -6.02 1.09 2.84
CA THR A 16 -5.96 0.04 1.80
C THR A 16 -5.80 0.62 0.40
N GLN A 17 -6.41 1.77 0.13
CA GLN A 17 -6.25 2.48 -1.15
C GLN A 17 -4.81 2.97 -1.33
N LEU A 18 -4.22 3.66 -0.34
CA LEU A 18 -2.82 4.09 -0.38
C LEU A 18 -1.85 2.91 -0.49
N LEU A 19 -2.14 1.78 0.16
CA LEU A 19 -1.35 0.56 0.02
C LEU A 19 -1.37 0.00 -1.41
N SER A 20 -2.51 0.09 -2.09
CA SER A 20 -2.62 -0.27 -3.51
C SER A 20 -1.89 0.74 -4.39
N GLU A 21 -2.15 2.03 -4.20
CA GLU A 21 -1.55 3.10 -5.00
C GLU A 21 -0.02 3.11 -4.91
N ARG A 22 0.56 2.72 -3.77
CA ARG A 22 2.01 2.57 -3.60
C ARG A 22 2.66 1.57 -4.57
N LEU A 23 1.88 0.62 -5.11
CA LEU A 23 2.37 -0.35 -6.10
C LEU A 23 2.48 0.26 -7.50
N ASP A 24 1.64 1.25 -7.79
CA ASP A 24 1.53 1.89 -9.10
C ASP A 24 2.33 3.20 -9.17
N ARG A 25 2.36 3.96 -8.07
CA ARG A 25 3.03 5.26 -7.96
C ARG A 25 3.78 5.41 -6.63
N PRO A 26 4.82 6.26 -6.58
CA PRO A 26 5.33 6.72 -5.30
C PRO A 26 4.24 7.50 -4.54
N LEU A 27 4.17 7.29 -3.24
CA LEU A 27 3.35 8.10 -2.34
C LEU A 27 4.08 9.40 -2.00
N LEU A 28 3.31 10.47 -1.78
CA LEU A 28 3.83 11.71 -1.20
C LEU A 28 4.28 11.47 0.24
N PHE A 29 5.22 12.28 0.73
CA PHE A 29 5.76 12.13 2.08
C PHE A 29 4.68 12.13 3.17
N LEU A 30 3.65 12.97 3.04
CA LEU A 30 2.53 13.02 3.98
C LEU A 30 1.67 11.76 3.90
N GLU A 31 1.30 11.32 2.69
CA GLU A 31 0.55 10.06 2.47
C GLU A 31 1.28 8.86 3.09
N GLN A 32 2.61 8.83 2.94
CA GLN A 32 3.44 7.78 3.50
C GLN A 32 3.49 7.85 5.03
N ALA A 33 3.63 9.04 5.62
CA ALA A 33 3.65 9.24 7.07
C ALA A 33 2.31 8.82 7.71
N ASP A 34 1.19 9.30 7.17
CA ASP A 34 -0.16 8.96 7.65
C ASP A 34 -0.42 7.45 7.56
N LEU A 35 -0.02 6.84 6.44
CA LEU A 35 -0.14 5.40 6.27
C LEU A 35 0.69 4.63 7.31
N GLN A 36 1.93 5.04 7.60
CA GLN A 36 2.74 4.39 8.64
C GLN A 36 2.06 4.46 10.01
N ILE A 37 1.53 5.63 10.38
CA ILE A 37 0.81 5.81 11.65
C ILE A 37 -0.40 4.86 11.72
N HIS A 38 -1.22 4.78 10.67
CA HIS A 38 -2.37 3.87 10.63
C HIS A 38 -1.94 2.40 10.75
N LEU A 39 -0.86 2.00 10.06
CA LEU A 39 -0.33 0.63 10.12
C LEU A 39 0.19 0.27 11.52
N LEU A 40 0.67 1.24 12.30
CA LEU A 40 1.05 1.04 13.70
C LEU A 40 -0.15 0.60 14.55
N ALA A 41 -1.30 1.25 14.38
CA ALA A 41 -2.52 0.99 15.14
C ALA A 41 -3.37 -0.17 14.59
N CYS A 42 -3.37 -0.42 13.28
CA CYS A 42 -4.28 -1.36 12.62
C CYS A 42 -3.56 -2.62 12.12
N ARG A 43 -3.74 -3.74 12.85
CA ARG A 43 -3.17 -5.04 12.49
C ARG A 43 -3.66 -5.57 11.15
N SER A 44 -4.95 -5.36 10.83
CA SER A 44 -5.58 -5.84 9.59
C SER A 44 -4.98 -5.15 8.35
N CYS A 45 -4.85 -3.83 8.37
CA CYS A 45 -4.23 -3.08 7.27
C CYS A 45 -2.74 -3.44 7.11
N ARG A 46 -2.03 -3.70 8.23
CA ARG A 46 -0.65 -4.20 8.18
C ARG A 46 -0.53 -5.56 7.52
N ARG A 47 -1.47 -6.47 7.80
CA ARG A 47 -1.51 -7.80 7.15
C ARG A 47 -1.83 -7.66 5.66
N TYR A 48 -2.80 -6.84 5.30
CA TYR A 48 -3.15 -6.55 3.90
C TYR A 48 -1.94 -5.99 3.13
N GLY A 49 -1.22 -5.02 3.71
CA GLY A 49 -0.01 -4.46 3.09
C GLY A 49 1.08 -5.51 2.81
N LYS A 50 1.24 -6.51 3.69
CA LYS A 50 2.14 -7.65 3.43
C LYS A 50 1.63 -8.55 2.29
N GLN A 51 0.33 -8.82 2.26
CA GLN A 51 -0.29 -9.66 1.21
C GLN A 51 -0.13 -9.03 -0.17
N VAL A 52 -0.50 -7.76 -0.32
CA VAL A 52 -0.45 -7.08 -1.62
C VAL A 52 0.99 -6.94 -2.13
N LYS A 53 1.96 -6.71 -1.24
CA LYS A 53 3.39 -6.73 -1.59
C LYS A 53 3.84 -8.10 -2.11
N THR A 54 3.40 -9.18 -1.45
CA THR A 54 3.72 -10.56 -1.86
C THR A 54 3.13 -10.87 -3.23
N LEU A 55 1.87 -10.50 -3.47
CA LEU A 55 1.22 -10.67 -4.77
C LEU A 55 1.95 -9.89 -5.89
N SER A 56 2.33 -8.64 -5.62
CA SER A 56 3.10 -7.82 -6.58
C SER A 56 4.45 -8.44 -6.92
N GLN A 57 5.16 -9.01 -5.93
CA GLN A 57 6.44 -9.67 -6.15
C GLN A 57 6.28 -10.93 -7.01
N LEU A 58 5.31 -11.79 -6.68
CA LEU A 58 5.00 -12.99 -7.46
C LEU A 58 4.59 -12.66 -8.89
N ALA A 59 3.79 -11.62 -9.11
CA ALA A 59 3.39 -11.18 -10.44
C ALA A 59 4.59 -10.72 -11.28
N LYS A 60 5.55 -10.01 -10.67
CA LYS A 60 6.80 -9.60 -11.34
C LYS A 60 7.67 -10.80 -11.68
N GLU A 61 7.80 -11.76 -10.76
CA GLU A 61 8.55 -13.01 -10.99
C GLU A 61 7.91 -13.85 -12.10
N PHE A 62 6.57 -13.94 -12.12
CA PHE A 62 5.84 -14.64 -13.17
C PHE A 62 6.06 -14.01 -14.55
N LYS A 63 6.04 -12.67 -14.64
CA LYS A 63 6.36 -11.96 -15.89
C LYS A 63 7.78 -12.30 -16.37
N ASN A 64 8.75 -12.30 -15.46
CA ASN A 64 10.14 -12.63 -15.82
C ASN A 64 10.32 -14.08 -16.26
N PHE A 65 9.52 -15.01 -15.71
CA PHE A 65 9.52 -16.41 -16.12
C PHE A 65 8.96 -16.58 -17.54
N ASP A 66 7.92 -15.83 -17.89
CA ASP A 66 7.30 -15.86 -19.23
C ASP A 66 8.22 -15.25 -20.30
N GLU A 67 8.91 -14.14 -20.01
CA GLU A 67 9.89 -13.50 -20.91
C GLU A 67 11.19 -14.32 -21.10
N GLY A 68 11.45 -15.31 -20.25
CA GLY A 68 12.60 -16.21 -20.31
C GLY A 68 12.37 -17.49 -21.14
N LYS A 69 11.22 -17.63 -21.78
CA LYS A 69 10.91 -18.60 -22.84
C LYS A 69 10.90 -17.93 -24.21
#